data_AF-A0A9P8BW29-F1
#
_entry.id   AF-A0A9P8BW29-F1
#
_cell.length_a   1.000
_cell.length_b   1.000
_cell.length_c   1.000
_cell.angle_alpha   90.00
_cell.angle_beta   90.00
_cell.angle_gamma   90.00
#
_symmetry.space_group_name_H-M   'P 1'
#
loop_
_entity.id
_entity.type
_entity.pdbx_description
1 polymer ?
#
loop_
_entity_poly.entity_id
_entity_poly.type
_entity_poly.pdbx_seq_one_letter_code
_entity_poly.pdbx_strand_id
1 'polypeptide(L)'
;MAPAIFGLRLWMAFVTLVNLSITIARYAYQIPLINKYADNAANAAKAAKAADEDYNDYSPDLRYEYYWGDYAIIIASVVLFPAYLYSIWGKKPLVSNKYIRASLMLLPALFLISVQLRQIDVALMFFKFVVERSGRDRWIKPFSCANSDGSVDAECTLMQSHIFVPIVTGFFAIIEVAVTFFRGPLHPAKEVYH
;
A
#
# COMPACT_ATOMS: atom_id res chain seq x y z
N MET A 1 13.47 22.59 17.68
CA MET A 1 12.35 22.27 16.76
C MET A 1 11.06 22.52 17.54
N ALA A 2 10.05 23.19 16.99
CA ALA A 2 8.81 23.43 17.75
C ALA A 2 8.11 22.10 18.10
N PRO A 3 7.61 21.92 19.33
CA PRO A 3 7.11 20.63 19.83
C PRO A 3 5.97 20.05 18.99
N ALA A 4 5.08 20.89 18.45
CA ALA A 4 4.00 20.48 17.57
C ALA A 4 4.48 19.83 16.24
N ILE A 5 5.64 20.25 15.72
CA ILE A 5 6.20 19.71 14.46
C ILE A 5 6.89 18.39 14.70
N PHE A 6 7.54 18.25 15.86
CA PHE A 6 8.13 16.98 16.26
C PHE A 6 7.04 15.92 16.43
N GLY A 7 5.92 16.25 17.07
CA GLY A 7 4.76 15.37 17.19
C GLY A 7 4.19 14.93 15.83
N LEU A 8 4.02 15.88 14.89
CA LEU A 8 3.56 15.56 13.53
C LEU A 8 4.53 14.62 12.80
N ARG A 9 5.85 14.88 12.89
CA ARG A 9 6.87 14.04 12.22
C ARG A 9 6.98 12.65 12.82
N LEU A 10 6.83 12.53 14.14
CA LEU A 10 6.78 11.25 14.82
C LEU A 10 5.55 10.44 14.38
N TRP A 11 4.40 11.10 14.27
CA TRP A 11 3.19 10.49 13.74
C TRP A 11 3.36 10.04 12.30
N MET A 12 3.95 10.87 11.44
CA MET A 12 4.26 10.49 10.05
C MET A 12 5.21 9.29 9.97
N ALA A 13 6.23 9.22 10.81
CA ALA A 13 7.13 8.08 10.87
C ALA A 13 6.40 6.80 11.31
N PHE A 14 5.47 6.91 12.27
CA PHE A 14 4.61 5.78 12.66
C PHE A 14 3.71 5.32 11.51
N VAL A 15 2.99 6.25 10.85
CA VAL A 15 2.07 5.91 9.75
C VAL A 15 2.83 5.29 8.56
N THR A 16 4.00 5.83 8.23
CA THR A 16 4.84 5.28 7.15
C THR A 16 5.48 3.94 7.52
N LEU A 17 5.81 3.71 8.80
CA LEU A 17 6.24 2.40 9.30
C LEU A 17 5.13 1.36 9.13
N VAL A 18 3.90 1.68 9.58
CA VAL A 18 2.75 0.77 9.45
C VAL A 18 2.49 0.44 7.97
N ASN A 19 2.53 1.45 7.10
CA ASN A 19 2.41 1.26 5.66
C ASN A 19 3.49 0.34 5.10
N LEU A 20 4.75 0.56 5.48
CA LEU A 20 5.87 -0.29 5.06
C LEU A 20 5.72 -1.72 5.56
N SER A 21 5.33 -1.92 6.82
CA SER A 21 5.10 -3.26 7.40
C SER A 21 4.00 -4.02 6.67
N ILE A 22 2.89 -3.36 6.33
CA ILE A 22 1.80 -3.98 5.56
C ILE A 22 2.25 -4.29 4.13
N THR A 23 2.99 -3.37 3.50
CA THR A 23 3.58 -3.59 2.17
C THR A 23 4.49 -4.81 2.17
N ILE A 24 5.38 -4.92 3.16
CA ILE A 24 6.25 -6.10 3.32
C ILE A 24 5.42 -7.36 3.53
N ALA A 25 4.42 -7.34 4.42
CA ALA A 25 3.57 -8.51 4.66
C ALA A 25 2.81 -8.94 3.39
N ARG A 26 2.33 -8.01 2.57
CA ARG A 26 1.68 -8.33 1.29
C ARG A 26 2.65 -8.98 0.30
N TYR A 27 3.79 -8.35 0.05
CA TYR A 27 4.71 -8.77 -1.02
C TYR A 27 5.65 -9.92 -0.61
N ALA A 28 6.09 -9.97 0.64
CA ALA A 28 7.04 -10.98 1.10
C ALA A 28 6.36 -12.23 1.69
N TYR A 29 5.11 -12.14 2.13
CA TYR A 29 4.38 -13.28 2.71
C TYR A 29 3.18 -13.70 1.86
N GLN A 30 2.24 -12.78 1.60
CA GLN A 30 0.96 -13.15 0.97
C GLN A 30 1.10 -13.54 -0.51
N ILE A 31 1.89 -12.81 -1.31
CA ILE A 31 2.08 -13.14 -2.73
C ILE A 31 2.76 -14.50 -2.93
N PRO A 32 3.85 -14.84 -2.21
CA PRO A 32 4.44 -16.18 -2.25
C PRO A 32 3.44 -17.28 -1.86
N LEU A 33 2.58 -17.02 -0.86
CA LEU A 33 1.53 -17.94 -0.44
C LEU A 33 0.51 -18.19 -1.57
N ILE A 34 0.02 -17.13 -2.21
CA ILE A 34 -0.89 -17.20 -3.38
C ILE A 34 -0.26 -18.01 -4.51
N ASN A 35 1.00 -17.74 -4.85
CA ASN A 35 1.71 -18.46 -5.90
C ASN A 35 1.90 -19.94 -5.56
N LYS A 36 2.16 -20.26 -4.30
CA LYS A 36 2.24 -21.65 -3.83
C LYS A 36 0.89 -22.38 -3.97
N TYR A 37 -0.23 -21.71 -3.67
CA TYR A 37 -1.55 -22.28 -3.90
C TYR A 37 -1.85 -22.51 -5.38
N ALA A 38 -1.48 -21.55 -6.24
CA ALA A 38 -1.60 -21.70 -7.68
C ALA A 38 -0.78 -22.89 -8.21
N ASP A 39 0.45 -23.07 -7.72
CA ASP A 39 1.31 -24.20 -8.09
C ASP A 39 0.71 -25.55 -7.68
N ASN A 40 0.16 -25.63 -6.47
CA ASN A 40 -0.52 -26.84 -5.99
C ASN A 40 -1.75 -27.16 -6.83
N ALA A 41 -2.55 -26.15 -7.20
CA ALA A 41 -3.72 -26.32 -8.06
C ALA A 41 -3.32 -26.78 -9.47
N ALA A 42 -2.27 -26.19 -10.05
CA ALA A 42 -1.73 -26.59 -11.34
C ALA A 42 -1.18 -28.03 -11.33
N ASN A 43 -0.50 -28.43 -10.25
CA ASN A 43 0.00 -29.79 -10.09
C ASN A 43 -1.15 -30.80 -9.92
N ALA A 44 -2.20 -30.46 -9.18
CA ALA A 44 -3.40 -31.28 -9.05
C ALA A 44 -4.13 -31.44 -10.39
N ALA A 45 -4.26 -30.36 -11.17
CA ALA A 45 -4.83 -30.41 -12.51
C ALA A 45 -4.00 -31.27 -13.48
N LYS A 46 -2.67 -31.20 -13.42
CA LYS A 46 -1.76 -32.07 -14.18
C LYS A 46 -1.91 -33.54 -13.81
N ALA A 47 -2.03 -33.84 -12.51
CA ALA A 47 -2.26 -35.21 -12.04
C ALA A 47 -3.61 -35.76 -12.50
N ALA A 48 -4.66 -34.93 -12.51
CA ALA A 48 -5.97 -35.31 -13.05
C ALA A 48 -5.92 -35.55 -14.57
N LYS A 49 -5.22 -34.69 -15.33
CA LYS A 49 -5.01 -34.86 -16.77
C LYS A 49 -4.21 -36.12 -17.12
N ALA A 50 -3.27 -36.53 -16.27
CA ALA A 50 -2.55 -37.79 -16.44
C ALA A 50 -3.43 -39.02 -16.17
N ALA A 51 -4.56 -38.85 -15.47
CA ALA A 51 -5.48 -39.92 -15.14
C ALA A 51 -6.64 -40.06 -16.14
N ASP A 52 -6.93 -39.03 -16.96
CA ASP A 52 -8.04 -39.02 -17.90
C ASP A 52 -7.63 -38.38 -19.24
N GLU A 53 -7.64 -39.18 -20.32
CA GLU A 53 -7.04 -38.86 -21.63
C GLU A 53 -7.86 -37.81 -22.41
N ASP A 54 -9.10 -37.54 -22.02
CA ASP A 54 -10.05 -36.60 -22.68
C ASP A 54 -10.22 -35.27 -21.91
N TYR A 55 -9.33 -34.94 -20.99
CA TYR A 55 -9.46 -33.73 -20.17
C TYR A 55 -9.06 -32.44 -20.92
N ASN A 56 -10.04 -31.56 -21.12
CA ASN A 56 -9.86 -30.24 -21.75
C ASN A 56 -8.87 -29.34 -20.99
N ASP A 57 -7.96 -28.72 -21.74
CA ASP A 57 -6.82 -27.93 -21.27
C ASP A 57 -7.20 -26.54 -20.73
N TYR A 58 -7.99 -26.49 -19.65
CA TYR A 58 -8.30 -25.25 -18.94
C TYR A 58 -7.61 -25.26 -17.57
N SER A 59 -6.30 -25.03 -17.57
CA SER A 59 -5.57 -24.70 -16.34
C SER A 59 -5.50 -23.17 -16.25
N PRO A 60 -6.36 -22.50 -15.47
CA PRO A 60 -6.19 -21.07 -15.24
C PRO A 60 -4.83 -20.86 -14.56
N ASP A 61 -3.95 -20.08 -15.20
CA ASP A 61 -2.71 -19.65 -14.57
C ASP A 61 -3.08 -18.64 -13.47
N LEU A 62 -3.20 -19.15 -12.25
CA LEU A 62 -3.60 -18.41 -11.05
C LEU A 62 -2.41 -17.71 -10.38
N ARG A 63 -1.24 -17.72 -11.02
CA ARG A 63 -0.03 -17.08 -10.49
C ARG A 63 -0.20 -15.57 -10.48
N TYR A 64 0.19 -14.96 -9.36
CA TYR A 64 0.26 -13.53 -9.24
C TYR A 64 1.50 -13.01 -9.96
N GLU A 65 1.27 -12.23 -11.01
CA GLU A 65 2.31 -11.48 -11.71
C GLU A 65 2.41 -10.06 -11.17
N TYR A 66 3.65 -9.62 -10.90
CA TYR A 66 3.91 -8.26 -10.46
C TYR A 66 3.61 -7.29 -11.59
N TYR A 67 2.73 -6.32 -11.33
CA TYR A 67 2.47 -5.24 -12.27
C TYR A 67 3.22 -3.97 -11.85
N TRP A 68 3.35 -3.00 -12.76
CA TRP A 68 4.13 -1.77 -12.48
C TRP A 68 3.68 -1.03 -11.20
N GLY A 69 2.38 -1.03 -10.89
CA GLY A 69 1.89 -0.38 -9.67
C GLY A 69 2.31 -1.09 -8.38
N ASP A 70 2.68 -2.37 -8.41
CA ASP A 70 3.26 -3.04 -7.25
C ASP A 70 4.63 -2.46 -6.93
N TYR A 71 5.48 -2.33 -7.94
CA TYR A 71 6.80 -1.69 -7.80
C TYR A 71 6.67 -0.24 -7.36
N ALA A 72 5.67 0.48 -7.88
CA ALA A 72 5.34 1.84 -7.44
C ALA A 72 5.08 1.93 -5.93
N ILE A 73 4.23 1.05 -5.40
CA ILE A 73 3.85 1.03 -3.98
C ILE A 73 5.06 0.67 -3.11
N ILE A 74 5.83 -0.34 -3.51
CA ILE A 74 7.03 -0.77 -2.78
C ILE A 74 8.04 0.38 -2.72
N ILE A 75 8.39 0.97 -3.86
CA ILE A 75 9.38 2.05 -3.93
C ILE A 75 8.90 3.27 -3.15
N ALA A 76 7.65 3.69 -3.32
CA ALA A 76 7.11 4.85 -2.61
C ALA A 76 7.12 4.64 -1.08
N SER A 77 6.76 3.44 -0.62
CA SER A 77 6.78 3.09 0.81
C SER A 77 8.20 3.07 1.39
N VAL A 78 9.16 2.50 0.65
CA VAL A 78 10.58 2.44 1.02
C VAL A 78 11.25 3.81 0.95
N VAL A 79 10.79 4.74 0.11
CA VAL A 79 11.32 6.10 0.06
C VAL A 79 10.75 6.95 1.21
N LEU A 80 9.45 6.86 1.48
CA LEU A 80 8.78 7.69 2.49
C LEU A 80 9.26 7.38 3.91
N PHE A 81 9.37 6.11 4.29
CA PHE A 81 9.70 5.75 5.67
C PHE A 81 11.10 6.25 6.12
N PRO A 82 12.20 5.94 5.40
CA PRO A 82 13.51 6.51 5.70
C PRO A 82 13.51 8.04 5.63
N ALA A 83 12.81 8.64 4.67
CA ALA A 83 12.75 10.11 4.57
C ALA A 83 12.18 10.75 5.85
N TYR A 84 11.13 10.16 6.45
CA TYR A 84 10.60 10.63 7.72
C TYR A 84 11.50 10.27 8.91
N LEU A 85 12.13 9.09 8.92
CA LEU A 85 13.08 8.70 9.97
C LEU A 85 14.29 9.65 10.01
N TYR A 86 14.88 9.96 8.85
CA TYR A 86 15.94 10.96 8.70
C TYR A 86 15.48 12.36 9.16
N SER A 87 14.22 12.72 8.90
CA SER A 87 13.68 14.01 9.35
C SER A 87 13.55 14.13 10.88
N ILE A 88 13.51 13.01 11.62
CA ILE A 88 13.48 12.99 13.09
C ILE A 88 14.89 13.10 13.67
N TRP A 89 15.86 12.39 13.09
CA TRP A 89 17.24 12.34 13.61
C TRP A 89 18.04 13.64 13.47
N GLY A 90 17.52 14.67 12.82
CA GLY A 90 17.97 16.05 13.00
C GLY A 90 19.39 16.36 12.51
N LYS A 91 20.13 15.41 11.95
CA LYS A 91 21.36 15.70 11.21
C LYS A 91 20.94 16.42 9.94
N LYS A 92 21.46 17.63 9.72
CA LYS A 92 21.27 18.57 8.59
C LYS A 92 20.27 18.09 7.52
N PRO A 93 19.23 18.88 7.18
CA PRO A 93 18.23 18.42 6.20
C PRO A 93 18.95 17.90 4.94
N LEU A 94 18.67 16.65 4.56
CA LEU A 94 19.24 15.98 3.38
C LEU A 94 19.19 16.87 2.14
N VAL A 95 18.17 17.73 2.09
CA VAL A 95 18.07 18.81 1.11
C VAL A 95 17.86 20.13 1.82
N SER A 96 18.81 21.05 1.65
CA SER A 96 18.74 22.43 2.17
C SER A 96 17.53 23.20 1.61
N ASN A 97 17.06 22.82 0.42
CA ASN A 97 15.95 23.46 -0.25
C ASN A 97 14.59 22.86 0.18
N LYS A 98 13.75 23.70 0.81
CA LYS A 98 12.38 23.37 1.23
C LYS A 98 11.51 22.79 0.10
N TYR A 99 11.67 23.29 -1.13
CA TYR A 99 10.86 22.86 -2.27
C TYR A 99 11.22 21.44 -2.70
N ILE A 100 12.51 21.12 -2.74
CA ILE A 100 12.96 19.78 -3.14
C ILE A 100 12.53 18.74 -2.10
N ARG A 101 12.64 19.07 -0.81
CA ARG A 101 12.12 18.21 0.26
C ARG A 101 10.62 17.96 0.10
N ALA A 102 9.84 19.02 -0.13
CA ALA A 102 8.41 18.90 -0.32
C ALA A 102 8.08 18.04 -1.54
N SER A 103 8.75 18.23 -2.69
CA SER A 103 8.57 17.40 -3.88
C SER A 103 8.93 15.93 -3.64
N LEU A 104 10.01 15.67 -2.90
CA LEU A 104 10.44 14.31 -2.54
C LEU A 104 9.43 13.57 -1.64
N MET A 105 8.63 14.29 -0.86
CA MET A 105 7.57 13.72 -0.02
C MET A 105 6.22 13.67 -0.76
N LEU A 106 5.92 14.69 -1.54
CA LEU A 106 4.65 14.84 -2.26
C LEU A 106 4.52 13.88 -3.44
N LEU A 107 5.58 13.70 -4.23
CA LEU A 107 5.53 12.82 -5.41
C LEU A 107 5.22 11.35 -5.02
N PRO A 108 5.92 10.72 -4.06
CA PRO A 108 5.56 9.37 -3.61
C PRO A 108 4.16 9.30 -3.00
N ALA A 109 3.73 10.33 -2.25
CA ALA A 109 2.40 10.36 -1.65
C ALA A 109 1.28 10.42 -2.69
N LEU A 110 1.41 11.29 -3.70
CA LEU A 110 0.46 11.37 -4.82
C LEU A 110 0.44 10.07 -5.62
N PHE A 111 1.60 9.45 -5.81
CA PHE A 111 1.70 8.19 -6.54
C PHE A 111 1.01 7.04 -5.78
N LEU A 112 1.21 6.94 -4.46
CA LEU A 112 0.50 5.97 -3.61
C LEU A 112 -1.03 6.13 -3.72
N ILE A 113 -1.54 7.35 -3.56
CA ILE A 113 -2.98 7.60 -3.66
C ILE A 113 -3.50 7.23 -5.05
N SER A 114 -2.80 7.65 -6.10
CA SER A 114 -3.25 7.44 -7.49
C SER A 114 -3.31 5.95 -7.84
N VAL A 115 -2.29 5.17 -7.48
CA VAL A 115 -2.26 3.72 -7.73
C VAL A 115 -3.36 3.01 -6.93
N GLN A 116 -3.54 3.37 -5.66
CA GLN A 116 -4.51 2.71 -4.80
C GLN A 116 -5.98 3.05 -5.16
N LEU A 117 -6.26 4.29 -5.57
CA LEU A 117 -7.58 4.64 -6.10
C LEU A 117 -7.93 3.82 -7.36
N ARG A 118 -6.94 3.58 -8.23
CA ARG A 118 -7.12 2.70 -9.38
C ARG A 118 -7.35 1.24 -8.95
N GLN A 119 -6.66 0.75 -7.92
CA GLN A 119 -6.93 -0.58 -7.38
C GLN A 119 -8.36 -0.71 -6.83
N ILE A 120 -8.87 0.32 -6.14
CA ILE A 120 -10.25 0.36 -5.64
C ILE A 120 -11.25 0.30 -6.81
N ASP A 121 -11.02 1.10 -7.85
CA ASP A 121 -11.89 1.13 -9.04
C ASP A 121 -11.95 -0.24 -9.74
N VAL A 122 -10.79 -0.86 -9.96
CA VAL A 122 -10.71 -2.22 -10.53
C VAL A 122 -11.38 -3.26 -9.63
N ALA A 123 -11.20 -3.18 -8.31
CA ALA A 123 -11.84 -4.08 -7.36
C ALA A 123 -13.37 -3.93 -7.37
N LEU A 124 -13.88 -2.71 -7.45
CA LEU A 124 -15.32 -2.43 -7.56
C LEU A 124 -15.90 -2.92 -8.90
N MET A 125 -15.18 -2.74 -10.01
CA MET A 125 -15.60 -3.27 -11.31
C MET A 125 -15.67 -4.80 -11.30
N PHE A 126 -14.65 -5.46 -10.76
CA PHE A 126 -14.63 -6.92 -10.63
C PHE A 126 -15.78 -7.42 -9.75
N PHE A 127 -16.00 -6.77 -8.62
CA PHE A 127 -17.10 -7.09 -7.72
C PHE A 127 -18.45 -6.95 -8.43
N LYS A 128 -18.67 -5.84 -9.16
CA LYS A 128 -19.89 -5.63 -9.93
C LYS A 128 -20.11 -6.73 -10.97
N PHE A 129 -19.06 -7.12 -11.70
CA PHE A 129 -19.12 -8.22 -12.67
C PHE A 129 -19.50 -9.57 -12.02
N VAL A 130 -18.90 -9.89 -10.87
CA VAL A 130 -19.21 -11.14 -10.14
C VAL A 130 -20.65 -11.13 -9.62
N VAL A 131 -21.11 -10.01 -9.09
CA VAL A 131 -22.48 -9.86 -8.58
C VAL A 131 -23.50 -10.00 -9.71
N GLU A 132 -23.30 -9.28 -10.83
CA GLU A 132 -24.15 -9.36 -12.02
C GLU A 132 -24.22 -10.79 -12.58
N ARG A 133 -23.10 -11.52 -12.58
CA ARG A 133 -23.03 -12.88 -13.13
C ARG A 133 -23.56 -13.95 -12.18
N SER A 134 -23.44 -13.76 -10.87
CA SER A 134 -23.83 -14.75 -9.85
C SER A 134 -25.26 -14.58 -9.35
N GLY A 135 -25.90 -13.43 -9.58
CA GLY A 135 -27.25 -13.11 -9.09
C GLY A 135 -27.36 -13.06 -7.56
N ARG A 136 -26.23 -13.03 -6.84
CA ARG A 136 -26.18 -13.01 -5.37
C ARG A 136 -25.87 -11.60 -4.85
N ASP A 137 -26.78 -10.66 -5.11
CA ASP A 137 -26.66 -9.26 -4.65
C ASP A 137 -26.51 -9.10 -3.12
N ARG A 138 -26.87 -10.12 -2.32
CA ARG A 138 -27.07 -9.96 -0.87
C ARG A 138 -25.95 -10.46 0.03
N TRP A 139 -24.93 -11.14 -0.50
CA TRP A 139 -23.99 -11.90 0.35
C TRP A 139 -22.55 -11.39 0.36
N ILE A 140 -22.16 -10.59 -0.63
CA ILE A 140 -20.78 -10.11 -0.73
C ILE A 140 -20.84 -8.59 -0.51
N LYS A 141 -20.18 -8.08 0.53
CA LYS A 141 -19.99 -6.64 0.71
C LYS A 141 -18.60 -6.29 0.20
N PRO A 142 -18.45 -5.24 -0.63
CA PRO A 142 -17.12 -4.82 -1.07
C PRO A 142 -16.29 -4.47 0.16
N PHE A 143 -15.07 -5.00 0.22
CA PHE A 143 -14.10 -4.75 1.29
C PHE A 143 -14.47 -5.27 2.71
N SER A 144 -15.46 -6.16 2.82
CA SER A 144 -15.77 -6.85 4.09
C SER A 144 -14.97 -8.15 4.23
N CYS A 145 -14.19 -8.27 5.31
CA CYS A 145 -13.46 -9.49 5.67
C CYS A 145 -14.12 -10.32 6.76
N ALA A 146 -15.35 -9.95 7.14
CA ALA A 146 -16.14 -10.72 8.08
C ALA A 146 -16.81 -11.90 7.36
N ASN A 147 -16.56 -13.10 7.85
CA ASN A 147 -17.24 -14.32 7.45
C ASN A 147 -18.65 -14.37 8.05
N SER A 148 -19.49 -15.28 7.55
CA SER A 148 -20.88 -15.47 7.99
C SER A 148 -21.01 -15.89 9.46
N ASP A 149 -19.94 -16.43 10.05
CA ASP A 149 -19.83 -16.81 11.46
C ASP A 149 -19.33 -15.66 12.36
N GLY A 150 -19.05 -14.49 11.78
CA GLY A 150 -18.49 -13.33 12.49
C GLY A 150 -16.97 -13.38 12.68
N SER A 151 -16.29 -14.43 12.21
CA SER A 151 -14.82 -14.47 12.21
C SER A 151 -14.26 -13.49 11.18
N VAL A 152 -13.09 -12.91 11.46
CA VAL A 152 -12.40 -12.00 10.54
C VAL A 152 -11.25 -12.75 9.89
N ASP A 153 -11.27 -12.86 8.57
CA ASP A 153 -10.18 -13.47 7.83
C ASP A 153 -8.95 -12.54 7.81
N ALA A 154 -7.82 -13.05 8.31
CA ALA A 154 -6.57 -12.33 8.39
C ALA A 154 -5.99 -12.05 7.00
N GLU A 155 -6.16 -12.97 6.04
CA GLU A 155 -5.65 -12.79 4.67
C GLU A 155 -6.41 -11.69 3.93
N CYS A 156 -7.74 -11.71 4.04
CA CYS A 156 -8.58 -10.62 3.55
C CYS A 156 -8.22 -9.30 4.24
N THR A 157 -8.07 -9.28 5.56
CA THR A 157 -7.76 -8.05 6.32
C THR A 157 -6.43 -7.44 5.88
N LEU A 158 -5.41 -8.28 5.65
CA LEU A 158 -4.12 -7.82 5.14
C LEU A 158 -4.24 -7.24 3.74
N MET A 159 -5.01 -7.89 2.86
CA MET A 159 -5.27 -7.41 1.51
C MET A 159 -5.99 -6.06 1.50
N GLN A 160 -7.02 -5.89 2.35
CA GLN A 160 -7.72 -4.62 2.49
C GLN A 160 -6.82 -3.53 3.07
N SER A 161 -6.04 -3.87 4.09
CA SER A 161 -5.10 -2.93 4.71
C SER A 161 -4.06 -2.44 3.71
N HIS A 162 -3.60 -3.29 2.80
CA HIS A 162 -2.69 -2.91 1.72
C HIS A 162 -3.29 -1.90 0.73
N ILE A 163 -4.62 -1.82 0.61
CA ILE A 163 -5.30 -0.83 -0.23
C ILE A 163 -5.48 0.50 0.51
N PHE A 164 -6.02 0.44 1.73
CA PHE A 164 -6.44 1.65 2.46
C PHE A 164 -5.31 2.35 3.20
N VAL A 165 -4.36 1.62 3.80
CA VAL A 165 -3.29 2.24 4.59
C VAL A 165 -2.41 3.17 3.75
N PRO A 166 -1.96 2.80 2.53
CA PRO A 166 -1.15 3.72 1.73
C PRO A 166 -1.91 4.98 1.29
N ILE A 167 -3.24 4.91 1.11
CA ILE A 167 -4.08 6.09 0.86
C ILE A 167 -4.02 7.03 2.07
N VAL A 168 -4.25 6.50 3.27
CA VAL A 168 -4.18 7.26 4.53
C VAL A 168 -2.79 7.87 4.69
N THR A 169 -1.73 7.10 4.47
CA THR A 169 -0.34 7.57 4.51
C THR A 169 -0.10 8.72 3.52
N GLY A 170 -0.60 8.59 2.28
CA GLY A 170 -0.49 9.64 1.27
C GLY A 170 -1.18 10.94 1.69
N PHE A 171 -2.40 10.87 2.23
CA PHE A 171 -3.11 12.05 2.72
C PHE A 171 -2.36 12.75 3.86
N PHE A 172 -1.88 11.99 4.83
CA PHE A 172 -1.11 12.54 5.94
C PHE A 172 0.19 13.20 5.46
N ALA A 173 0.86 12.63 4.45
CA ALA A 173 2.05 13.24 3.85
C ALA A 173 1.72 14.55 3.13
N ILE A 174 0.60 14.62 2.39
CA ILE A 174 0.13 15.87 1.76
C ILE A 174 -0.16 16.94 2.81
N ILE A 175 -0.82 16.57 3.92
CA ILE A 175 -1.10 17.50 5.03
C ILE A 175 0.20 18.02 5.64
N GLU A 176 1.21 17.17 5.87
CA GLU A 176 2.50 17.62 6.41
C GLU A 176 3.22 18.57 5.45
N VAL A 177 3.20 18.28 4.14
CA VAL A 177 3.76 19.16 3.12
C VAL A 177 3.02 20.51 3.10
N ALA A 178 1.69 20.52 3.16
CA ALA A 178 0.91 21.75 3.21
C ALA A 178 1.23 22.57 4.47
N VAL A 179 1.24 21.94 5.65
CA VAL A 179 1.55 22.59 6.93
C VAL A 179 2.98 23.15 6.93
N THR A 180 3.95 22.45 6.35
CA THR A 180 5.33 22.94 6.26
C THR A 180 5.48 24.11 5.28
N PHE A 181 4.66 24.19 4.22
CA PHE A 181 4.60 25.37 3.36
C PHE A 181 3.98 26.58 4.06
N PHE A 182 2.83 26.40 4.75
CA PHE A 182 2.13 27.51 5.40
C PHE A 182 2.86 28.06 6.63
N ARG A 183 3.58 27.21 7.39
CA ARG A 183 4.30 27.65 8.60
C ARG A 183 5.74 28.11 8.36
N GLY A 184 6.24 28.02 7.12
CA GLY A 184 7.62 28.37 6.77
C GLY A 184 8.69 27.44 7.38
N PRO A 185 9.98 27.62 7.02
CA PRO A 185 11.06 26.87 7.64
C PRO A 185 11.21 27.29 9.11
N LEU A 186 10.71 26.47 10.04
CA LEU A 186 10.87 26.66 11.50
C LEU A 186 12.29 26.39 12.02
N HIS A 187 13.31 26.49 11.17
CA HIS A 187 14.64 26.73 11.70
C HIS A 187 14.69 28.21 12.05
N PRO A 188 15.03 28.58 13.30
CA PRO A 188 15.41 29.96 13.55
C PRO A 188 16.47 30.29 12.50
N ALA A 189 16.23 31.36 11.74
CA ALA A 189 17.26 31.94 10.91
C ALA A 189 18.49 32.01 11.81
N LYS A 190 19.57 31.30 11.46
CA LYS A 190 20.80 31.37 12.20
C LYS A 190 21.07 32.84 12.43
N GLU A 191 21.20 33.20 13.70
CA GLU A 191 21.61 34.52 14.14
C GLU A 191 22.77 34.95 13.25
N VAL A 192 22.55 36.08 12.57
CA VAL A 192 23.63 36.85 11.96
C VAL A 192 24.46 37.33 13.14
N TYR A 193 25.53 36.59 13.47
CA TYR A 193 26.59 37.12 14.32
C TYR A 193 27.33 38.15 13.48
N HIS A 194 27.01 39.42 13.74
CA HIS A 194 27.87 40.57 13.47
C HIS A 194 29.05 40.57 14.42
#